data_AF-A0A2A4Y620-F1
#
_entry.id   AF-A0A2A4Y620-F1
#
_cell.length_a   1.000
_cell.length_b   1.000
_cell.length_c   1.000
_cell.angle_alpha   90.00
_cell.angle_beta   90.00
_cell.angle_gamma   90.00
#
_symmetry.space_group_name_H-M   'P 1'
#
loop_
_entity.id
_entity.type
_entity.pdbx_description
1 polymer ?
#
loop_
_entity_poly.entity_id
_entity_poly.type
_entity_poly.pdbx_seq_one_letter_code
_entity_poly.pdbx_strand_id
1 'polypeptide(L)'
;MFALVDYNLSIFQTLGITDPRPGTLFSQRFSQGEELSTAQQKLLNKHVEEWRLRLMNISWFMRILNETIARKANKEDGCTGRFWEGRFKSQALLDEPALAACLAYVDLNPVRAGMAKTPEGSTHTSIQKRLSKAQKAAQPNHPQQQENQLLIFSGNPKEDMPKSLPFRLTDYLELVDSTGRILRDDKRGAIPENAPPILGRLKA
;
A
#
# COMPACT_ATOMS: atom_id res chain seq x y z
N MET A 1 19.99 -1.34 -3.59
CA MET A 1 19.73 -2.79 -3.76
C MET A 1 19.64 -3.52 -2.43
N PHE A 2 20.41 -3.13 -1.40
CA PHE A 2 20.24 -3.59 0.00
C PHE A 2 18.87 -3.24 0.62
N ALA A 3 18.32 -2.05 0.34
CA ALA A 3 17.07 -1.60 0.96
C ALA A 3 15.78 -2.33 0.54
N LEU A 4 15.77 -3.09 -0.56
CA LEU A 4 14.57 -3.83 -1.02
C LEU A 4 14.43 -5.21 -0.36
N VAL A 5 15.50 -5.72 0.23
CA VAL A 5 15.50 -6.99 0.99
C VAL A 5 15.01 -6.73 2.41
N ASP A 6 15.46 -5.65 3.05
CA ASP A 6 15.12 -5.33 4.44
C ASP A 6 13.68 -4.83 4.62
N TYR A 7 13.14 -4.03 3.69
CA TYR A 7 11.76 -3.52 3.81
C TYR A 7 10.70 -4.61 3.63
N ASN A 8 10.99 -5.64 2.83
CA ASN A 8 10.06 -6.75 2.64
C ASN A 8 10.10 -7.74 3.81
N LEU A 9 11.25 -7.94 4.48
CA LEU A 9 11.35 -8.80 5.66
C LEU A 9 10.41 -8.34 6.80
N SER A 10 10.27 -7.03 7.00
CA SER A 10 9.40 -6.44 8.03
C SER A 10 7.91 -6.77 7.86
N ILE A 11 7.40 -6.71 6.63
CA ILE A 11 5.98 -7.01 6.34
C ILE A 11 5.68 -8.50 6.57
N PHE A 12 6.57 -9.39 6.13
CA PHE A 12 6.41 -10.83 6.30
C PHE A 12 6.52 -11.27 7.77
N GLN A 13 7.45 -10.68 8.54
CA GLN A 13 7.58 -10.92 9.99
C GLN A 13 6.35 -10.43 10.77
N THR A 14 5.84 -9.22 10.45
CA THR A 14 4.66 -8.64 11.13
C THR A 14 3.38 -9.43 10.84
N LEU A 15 3.21 -9.93 9.61
CA LEU A 15 2.09 -10.80 9.24
C LEU A 15 2.29 -12.24 9.71
N GLY A 16 3.42 -12.56 10.37
CA GLY A 16 3.93 -13.90 10.65
C GLY A 16 3.70 -14.88 9.50
N ILE A 17 3.89 -14.36 8.28
CA ILE A 17 4.26 -15.14 7.13
C ILE A 17 5.70 -15.52 7.44
N THR A 18 5.87 -16.62 8.16
CA THR A 18 7.17 -17.25 8.23
C THR A 18 7.50 -17.63 6.78
N ASP A 19 8.40 -16.91 6.12
CA ASP A 19 9.38 -17.69 5.37
C ASP A 19 10.14 -18.45 6.46
N PRO A 20 9.96 -19.78 6.62
CA PRO A 20 10.42 -20.48 7.81
C PRO A 20 11.94 -20.63 7.89
N ARG A 21 12.71 -19.94 7.04
CA ARG A 21 14.15 -20.08 7.02
C ARG A 21 14.80 -18.71 6.80
N PRO A 22 15.73 -18.29 7.68
CA PRO A 22 16.63 -17.18 7.37
C PRO A 22 17.45 -17.55 6.14
N GLY A 23 16.94 -17.34 4.92
CA GLY A 23 17.56 -17.82 3.68
C GLY A 23 18.01 -19.30 3.73
N THR A 24 18.99 -19.65 2.91
CA THR A 24 19.74 -20.92 3.04
C THR A 24 21.03 -20.68 3.83
N LEU A 25 21.69 -21.75 4.30
CA LEU A 25 23.02 -21.64 4.91
C LEU A 25 23.98 -20.83 4.05
N PHE A 26 23.98 -21.05 2.73
CA PHE A 26 24.87 -20.33 1.82
C PHE A 26 24.48 -18.87 1.62
N SER A 27 23.19 -18.51 1.66
CA SER A 27 22.81 -17.10 1.60
C SER A 27 23.20 -16.34 2.86
N GLN A 28 23.11 -16.97 4.04
CA GLN A 28 23.55 -16.36 5.30
C GLN A 28 25.07 -16.10 5.28
N ARG A 29 25.87 -17.12 4.94
CA ARG A 29 27.33 -17.01 4.83
C ARG A 29 27.74 -15.95 3.80
N PHE A 30 27.08 -15.94 2.64
CA PHE A 30 27.30 -14.91 1.62
C PHE A 30 26.96 -13.49 2.13
N SER A 31 25.83 -13.32 2.83
CA SER A 31 25.44 -12.03 3.43
C SER A 31 26.41 -11.55 4.52
N GLN A 32 27.15 -12.46 5.16
CA GLN A 32 28.20 -12.18 6.13
C GLN A 32 29.56 -11.89 5.47
N GLY A 33 29.66 -11.96 4.14
CA GLY A 33 30.88 -11.71 3.38
C GLY A 33 31.83 -12.91 3.29
N GLU A 34 31.38 -14.11 3.67
CA GLU A 34 32.21 -15.32 3.53
C GLU A 34 32.36 -15.74 2.06
N GLU A 35 33.56 -16.19 1.70
CA GLU A 35 33.81 -16.79 0.38
C GLU A 35 33.16 -18.18 0.27
N LEU A 36 32.39 -18.36 -0.79
CA LEU A 36 31.76 -19.63 -1.14
C LEU A 36 32.56 -20.34 -2.22
N SER A 37 32.69 -21.66 -2.11
CA SER A 37 33.27 -22.46 -3.21
C SER A 37 32.39 -22.37 -4.47
N THR A 38 32.96 -22.67 -5.64
CA THR A 38 32.21 -22.61 -6.92
C THR A 38 30.93 -23.45 -6.90
N ALA A 39 30.96 -24.63 -6.25
CA ALA A 39 29.79 -25.48 -6.11
C ALA A 39 28.72 -24.87 -5.18
N GLN A 40 29.14 -24.27 -4.06
CA GLN A 40 28.26 -23.59 -3.12
C GLN A 40 27.62 -22.35 -3.76
N GLN A 41 28.40 -21.57 -4.50
CA GLN A 41 27.92 -20.40 -5.24
C GLN A 41 26.88 -20.79 -6.30
N LYS A 42 27.10 -21.90 -7.04
CA LYS A 42 26.11 -22.43 -7.99
C LYS A 42 24.78 -22.78 -7.30
N LEU A 43 24.82 -23.40 -6.13
CA LEU A 43 23.60 -23.74 -5.39
C LEU A 43 22.88 -22.48 -4.88
N LEU A 44 23.64 -21.52 -4.33
CA LEU A 44 23.09 -20.23 -3.92
C LEU A 44 22.40 -19.51 -5.09
N ASN A 45 23.05 -19.44 -6.25
CA ASN A 45 22.48 -18.79 -7.43
C ASN A 45 21.15 -19.43 -7.87
N LYS A 46 21.02 -20.77 -7.77
CA LYS A 46 19.76 -21.47 -8.05
C LYS A 46 18.64 -21.01 -7.10
N HIS A 47 18.94 -20.89 -5.80
CA HIS A 47 17.96 -20.41 -4.82
C HIS A 47 17.60 -18.94 -5.03
N VAL A 48 18.59 -18.09 -5.32
CA VAL A 48 18.37 -16.67 -5.63
C VAL A 48 17.47 -16.51 -6.85
N GLU A 49 17.69 -17.30 -7.89
CA GLU A 49 16.85 -17.26 -9.10
C GLU A 49 15.41 -17.68 -8.81
N GLU A 50 15.23 -18.75 -8.04
CA GLU A 50 13.91 -19.17 -7.57
C GLU A 50 13.22 -18.08 -6.74
N TRP A 51 13.95 -17.41 -5.84
CA TRP A 51 13.41 -16.31 -5.04
C TRP A 51 13.02 -15.12 -5.91
N ARG A 52 13.81 -14.76 -6.92
CA ARG A 52 13.47 -13.70 -7.88
C ARG A 52 12.18 -14.02 -8.63
N LEU A 53 12.07 -15.23 -9.17
CA LEU A 53 10.87 -15.67 -9.87
C LEU A 53 9.63 -15.60 -8.98
N ARG A 54 9.75 -16.00 -7.70
CA ARG A 54 8.66 -15.93 -6.72
C ARG A 54 8.28 -14.49 -6.37
N LEU A 55 9.27 -13.61 -6.15
CA LEU A 55 9.04 -12.20 -5.82
C LEU A 55 8.44 -11.39 -6.98
N MET A 56 8.74 -11.78 -8.23
CA MET A 56 8.16 -11.15 -9.42
C MET A 56 6.78 -11.71 -9.79
N ASN A 57 6.37 -12.83 -9.19
CA ASN A 57 5.09 -13.47 -9.48
C ASN A 57 4.03 -13.05 -8.47
N ILE A 58 3.19 -12.07 -8.85
CA ILE A 58 2.11 -11.54 -8.00
C ILE A 58 1.13 -12.63 -7.54
N SER A 59 0.84 -13.62 -8.38
CA SER A 59 -0.05 -14.74 -8.02
C SER A 59 0.56 -15.62 -6.94
N TRP A 60 1.87 -15.85 -7.01
CA TRP A 60 2.59 -16.59 -5.98
C TRP A 60 2.61 -15.82 -4.66
N PHE A 61 2.91 -14.52 -4.70
CA PHE A 61 2.89 -13.64 -3.53
C PHE A 61 1.51 -13.61 -2.86
N MET A 62 0.45 -13.35 -3.63
CA MET A 62 -0.92 -13.30 -3.12
C MET A 62 -1.38 -14.64 -2.55
N ARG A 63 -0.94 -15.77 -3.12
CA ARG A 63 -1.22 -17.10 -2.56
C ARG A 63 -0.65 -17.25 -1.15
N ILE A 64 0.63 -16.91 -0.95
CA ILE A 64 1.29 -17.02 0.35
C ILE A 64 0.66 -16.08 1.39
N LEU A 65 0.41 -14.83 0.99
CA LEU A 65 -0.22 -13.83 1.84
C LEU A 65 -1.62 -14.28 2.30
N ASN A 66 -2.49 -14.64 1.35
CA ASN A 66 -3.86 -15.02 1.63
C ASN A 66 -3.95 -16.30 2.45
N GLU A 67 -3.12 -17.30 2.16
CA GLU A 67 -3.07 -18.55 2.91
C GLU A 67 -2.68 -18.31 4.37
N THR A 68 -1.63 -17.50 4.59
CA THR A 68 -1.15 -17.23 5.95
C THR A 68 -2.20 -16.50 6.78
N ILE A 69 -2.82 -15.44 6.22
CA ILE A 69 -3.88 -14.70 6.91
C ILE A 69 -5.07 -15.62 7.20
N ALA A 70 -5.52 -16.41 6.22
CA ALA A 70 -6.64 -17.32 6.39
C ALA A 70 -6.39 -18.35 7.51
N ARG A 71 -5.21 -18.95 7.57
CA ARG A 71 -4.85 -19.92 8.62
C ARG A 71 -4.83 -19.27 10.00
N LYS A 72 -4.29 -18.06 10.10
CA LYS A 72 -4.20 -17.33 11.37
C LYS A 72 -5.58 -16.91 11.88
N ALA A 73 -6.39 -16.28 11.02
CA ALA A 73 -7.72 -15.84 11.39
C ALA A 73 -8.62 -17.03 11.77
N ASN A 74 -8.62 -18.11 10.98
CA ASN A 74 -9.38 -19.32 11.33
C ASN A 74 -8.95 -19.93 12.68
N LYS A 75 -7.64 -19.92 12.98
CA LYS A 75 -7.11 -20.38 14.27
C LYS A 75 -7.55 -19.47 15.42
N GLU A 76 -7.53 -18.16 15.22
CA GLU A 76 -7.96 -17.15 16.20
C GLU A 76 -9.46 -17.28 16.52
N ASP A 77 -10.29 -17.51 15.49
CA ASP A 77 -11.74 -17.67 15.61
C ASP A 77 -12.18 -19.10 15.97
N GLY A 78 -11.24 -20.04 16.11
CA GLY A 78 -11.54 -21.45 16.39
C GLY A 78 -12.36 -22.16 15.30
N CYS A 79 -12.35 -21.63 14.07
CA CYS A 79 -13.15 -22.13 12.96
C CYS A 79 -12.29 -22.81 11.87
N THR A 80 -12.95 -23.47 10.93
CA THR A 80 -12.27 -24.10 9.79
C THR A 80 -13.00 -23.73 8.50
N GLY A 81 -12.32 -23.89 7.35
CA GLY A 81 -12.91 -23.66 6.05
C GLY A 81 -12.37 -22.43 5.34
N ARG A 82 -13.16 -21.94 4.38
CA ARG A 82 -12.74 -20.92 3.43
C ARG A 82 -12.86 -19.53 4.03
N PHE A 83 -11.73 -18.85 4.22
CA PHE A 83 -11.70 -17.48 4.71
C PHE A 83 -11.99 -16.43 3.61
N TRP A 84 -11.51 -16.66 2.38
CA TRP A 84 -11.64 -15.71 1.26
C TRP A 84 -12.68 -16.16 0.22
N GLU A 85 -13.54 -15.25 -0.24
CA GLU A 85 -14.63 -15.53 -1.19
C GLU A 85 -14.18 -15.93 -2.61
N GLY A 86 -12.96 -15.61 -3.03
CA GLY A 86 -12.54 -15.72 -4.43
C GLY A 86 -11.03 -15.70 -4.68
N ARG A 87 -10.67 -15.69 -5.97
CA ARG A 87 -9.31 -15.36 -6.42
C ARG A 87 -9.11 -13.85 -6.33
N PHE A 88 -7.87 -13.41 -6.11
CA PHE A 88 -7.52 -11.99 -6.21
C PHE A 88 -7.70 -11.48 -7.65
N LYS A 89 -7.91 -10.18 -7.79
CA LYS A 89 -7.94 -9.49 -9.07
C LYS A 89 -6.71 -8.59 -9.16
N SER A 90 -6.10 -8.50 -10.34
CA SER A 90 -4.98 -7.61 -10.61
C SER A 90 -5.26 -6.86 -11.91
N GLN A 91 -5.40 -5.54 -11.81
CA GLN A 91 -5.69 -4.66 -12.93
C GLN A 91 -4.54 -3.65 -13.06
N ALA A 92 -3.96 -3.55 -14.24
CA ALA A 92 -2.99 -2.50 -14.54
C ALA A 92 -3.72 -1.16 -14.69
N LEU A 93 -3.21 -0.12 -14.04
CA LEU A 93 -3.64 1.26 -14.20
C LEU A 93 -2.65 1.93 -15.15
N LEU A 94 -3.11 2.28 -16.34
CA LEU A 94 -2.24 2.69 -17.46
C LEU A 94 -2.25 4.20 -17.71
N ASP A 95 -3.13 4.94 -17.02
CA ASP A 95 -3.26 6.38 -17.15
C ASP A 95 -3.51 7.06 -15.78
N GLU A 96 -3.30 8.38 -15.75
CA GLU A 96 -3.45 9.19 -14.54
C GLU A 96 -4.90 9.22 -14.02
N PRO A 97 -5.94 9.31 -14.86
CA PRO A 97 -7.33 9.23 -14.40
C PRO A 97 -7.66 7.91 -13.70
N ALA A 98 -7.23 6.76 -14.23
CA ALA A 98 -7.43 5.46 -13.61
C ALA A 98 -6.67 5.34 -12.28
N LEU A 99 -5.47 5.92 -12.20
CA LEU A 99 -4.72 6.01 -10.95
C LEU A 99 -5.46 6.86 -9.91
N ALA A 100 -5.90 8.07 -10.26
CA ALA A 100 -6.62 8.97 -9.37
C ALA A 100 -7.94 8.37 -8.89
N ALA A 101 -8.69 7.73 -9.80
CA ALA A 101 -9.93 7.02 -9.47
C ALA A 101 -9.68 5.86 -8.50
N CYS A 102 -8.61 5.08 -8.70
CA CYS A 102 -8.23 4.00 -7.80
C CYS A 102 -7.86 4.50 -6.41
N LEU A 103 -7.03 5.56 -6.32
CA LEU A 103 -6.67 6.18 -5.05
C LEU A 103 -7.92 6.66 -4.30
N ALA A 104 -8.79 7.42 -4.97
CA ALA A 104 -10.02 7.94 -4.39
C ALA A 104 -10.96 6.81 -3.93
N TYR A 105 -11.08 5.74 -4.74
CA TYR A 105 -11.85 4.54 -4.35
C TYR A 105 -11.34 3.95 -3.04
N VAL A 106 -10.02 3.72 -2.91
CA VAL A 106 -9.42 3.15 -1.70
C VAL A 106 -9.61 4.07 -0.51
N ASP A 107 -9.32 5.36 -0.65
CA ASP A 107 -9.37 6.33 0.43
C ASP A 107 -10.82 6.62 0.90
N LEU A 108 -11.82 6.43 0.04
CA LEU A 108 -13.24 6.56 0.39
C LEU A 108 -13.86 5.28 0.96
N ASN A 109 -13.20 4.12 0.89
CA ASN A 109 -13.79 2.85 1.33
C ASN A 109 -14.34 2.88 2.78
N PRO A 110 -13.63 3.42 3.79
CA PRO A 110 -14.18 3.50 5.14
C PRO A 110 -15.42 4.38 5.24
N VAL A 111 -15.48 5.47 4.47
CA VAL A 111 -16.68 6.32 4.38
C VAL A 111 -17.83 5.57 3.73
N ARG A 112 -17.58 4.88 2.61
CA ARG A 112 -18.60 4.11 1.88
C ARG A 112 -19.13 2.91 2.66
N ALA A 113 -18.30 2.32 3.51
CA ALA A 113 -18.69 1.26 4.43
C ALA A 113 -19.45 1.77 5.67
N GLY A 114 -19.51 3.09 5.90
CA GLY A 114 -20.10 3.70 7.09
C GLY A 114 -19.23 3.60 8.34
N MET A 115 -17.94 3.24 8.20
CA MET A 115 -16.98 3.17 9.30
C MET A 115 -16.41 4.55 9.68
N ALA A 116 -16.49 5.52 8.77
CA ALA A 116 -16.11 6.91 9.02
C ALA A 116 -17.12 7.87 8.35
N LYS A 117 -17.30 9.06 8.92
CA LYS A 117 -18.15 10.10 8.30
C LYS A 117 -17.39 10.96 7.29
N THR A 118 -16.08 11.12 7.48
CA THR A 118 -15.21 11.93 6.62
C THR A 118 -13.85 11.24 6.45
N PRO A 119 -13.07 11.57 5.40
CA PRO A 119 -11.74 10.99 5.21
C PRO A 119 -10.76 11.21 6.37
N GLU A 120 -10.88 12.31 7.10
CA GLU A 120 -10.08 12.61 8.30
C GLU A 120 -10.38 11.63 9.44
N GLY A 121 -11.61 11.13 9.52
CA GLY A 121 -12.04 10.13 10.50
C GLY A 121 -11.71 8.69 10.12
N SER A 122 -11.19 8.44 8.92
CA SER A 122 -10.82 7.11 8.43
C SER A 122 -9.47 6.67 9.01
N THR A 123 -9.45 6.13 10.22
CA THR A 123 -8.21 5.69 10.89
C THR A 123 -7.43 4.68 10.06
N HIS A 124 -6.10 4.73 10.16
CA HIS A 124 -5.17 3.81 9.48
C HIS A 124 -5.24 3.84 7.93
N THR A 125 -5.66 4.96 7.34
CA THR A 125 -5.69 5.15 5.88
C THR A 125 -4.61 6.10 5.37
N SER A 126 -4.33 6.02 4.07
CA SER A 126 -3.35 6.90 3.41
C SER A 126 -3.82 8.35 3.42
N ILE A 127 -5.11 8.59 3.13
CA ILE A 127 -5.71 9.93 3.14
C ILE A 127 -5.68 10.58 4.52
N GLN A 128 -5.95 9.83 5.59
CA GLN A 128 -5.88 10.38 6.95
C GLN A 128 -4.48 10.89 7.27
N LYS A 129 -3.43 10.09 6.99
CA LYS A 129 -2.04 10.53 7.18
C LYS A 129 -1.71 11.77 6.36
N ARG A 130 -2.12 11.80 5.09
CA ARG A 130 -1.91 12.96 4.20
C ARG A 130 -2.59 14.22 4.73
N LEU A 131 -3.84 14.12 5.18
CA LEU A 131 -4.60 15.24 5.73
C LEU A 131 -4.00 15.74 7.05
N SER A 132 -3.64 14.85 7.97
CA SER A 132 -2.97 15.22 9.23
C SER A 132 -1.64 15.94 9.01
N LYS A 133 -0.89 15.56 7.97
CA LYS A 133 0.34 16.26 7.58
C LYS A 133 0.04 17.60 6.90
N ALA A 134 -0.92 17.62 5.97
CA ALA A 134 -1.32 18.81 5.23
C ALA A 134 -1.88 19.92 6.13
N GLN A 135 -2.61 19.58 7.20
CA GLN A 135 -3.11 20.54 8.21
C GLN A 135 -2.00 21.36 8.86
N LYS A 136 -0.80 20.76 9.01
CA LYS A 136 0.35 21.39 9.66
C LYS A 136 1.29 22.06 8.65
N ALA A 137 1.03 21.90 7.36
CA ALA A 137 1.89 22.40 6.30
C ALA A 137 1.50 23.82 5.91
N ALA A 138 2.48 24.71 5.79
CA ALA A 138 2.25 26.04 5.22
C ALA A 138 1.90 25.96 3.73
N GLN A 139 2.49 24.98 3.02
CA GLN A 139 2.26 24.72 1.60
C GLN A 139 2.03 23.21 1.39
N PRO A 140 0.77 22.72 1.46
CA PRO A 140 0.45 21.30 1.35
C PRO A 140 0.93 20.62 0.06
N ASN A 141 1.05 21.38 -1.03
CA ASN A 141 1.56 20.88 -2.30
C ASN A 141 3.09 20.77 -2.36
N HIS A 142 3.82 21.39 -1.42
CA HIS A 142 5.28 21.36 -1.43
C HIS A 142 5.80 19.96 -1.06
N PRO A 143 6.62 19.29 -1.91
CA PRO A 143 7.07 17.92 -1.68
C PRO A 143 7.66 17.64 -0.30
N GLN A 144 8.46 18.56 0.24
CA GLN A 144 9.10 18.43 1.56
C GLN A 144 8.13 18.62 2.73
N GLN A 145 6.92 19.13 2.49
CA GLN A 145 5.89 19.33 3.50
C GLN A 145 4.80 18.26 3.46
N GLN A 146 4.90 17.29 2.54
CA GLN A 146 3.99 16.15 2.45
C GLN A 146 4.40 14.98 3.37
N GLU A 147 3.54 13.97 3.45
CA GLU A 147 3.76 12.76 4.27
C GLU A 147 4.88 11.91 3.66
N ASN A 148 5.98 11.74 4.40
CA ASN A 148 7.22 11.15 3.87
C ASN A 148 7.20 9.62 3.81
N GLN A 149 6.25 8.96 4.50
CA GLN A 149 6.04 7.52 4.38
C GLN A 149 5.23 7.11 3.14
N LEU A 150 4.71 8.09 2.39
CA LEU A 150 3.84 7.85 1.24
C LEU A 150 4.45 8.46 -0.02
N LEU A 151 4.05 7.94 -1.19
CA LEU A 151 4.40 8.54 -2.47
C LEU A 151 3.87 9.97 -2.51
N ILE A 152 4.76 10.93 -2.79
CA ILE A 152 4.43 12.36 -2.81
C ILE A 152 3.67 12.75 -4.09
N PHE A 153 2.84 13.78 -3.99
CA PHE A 153 2.18 14.46 -5.10
C PHE A 153 3.10 15.54 -5.65
N SER A 154 3.60 15.36 -6.86
CA SER A 154 4.58 16.27 -7.46
C SER A 154 3.95 17.30 -8.40
N GLY A 155 2.64 17.22 -8.65
CA GLY A 155 1.98 18.08 -9.62
C GLY A 155 2.32 17.67 -11.04
N ASN A 156 2.57 18.66 -11.90
CA ASN A 156 2.82 18.41 -13.31
C ASN A 156 4.16 17.67 -13.51
N PRO A 157 4.17 16.56 -14.28
CA PRO A 157 5.38 15.85 -14.64
C PRO A 157 6.44 16.78 -15.24
N LYS A 158 7.68 16.67 -14.76
CA LYS A 158 8.88 17.26 -15.39
C LYS A 158 9.83 16.13 -15.74
N GLU A 159 10.68 16.34 -16.76
CA GLU A 159 11.55 15.30 -17.34
C GLU A 159 12.48 14.60 -16.33
N ASP A 160 12.71 15.20 -15.15
CA ASP A 160 13.68 14.69 -14.15
C ASP A 160 13.06 14.52 -12.75
N MET A 161 11.81 14.01 -12.68
CA MET A 161 11.13 13.84 -11.40
C MET A 161 11.34 12.47 -10.76
N PRO A 162 11.59 12.41 -9.43
CA PRO A 162 11.54 11.15 -8.69
C PRO A 162 10.14 10.54 -8.81
N LYS A 163 10.05 9.20 -8.70
CA LYS A 163 8.77 8.46 -8.69
C LYS A 163 7.79 9.17 -7.74
N SER A 164 6.71 9.71 -8.29
CA SER A 164 5.74 10.56 -7.61
C SER A 164 4.38 10.48 -8.29
N LEU A 165 3.32 10.95 -7.62
CA LEU A 165 1.98 11.04 -8.19
C LEU A 165 1.89 12.29 -9.09
N PRO A 166 1.45 12.15 -10.35
CA PRO A 166 1.52 13.21 -11.37
C PRO A 166 0.37 14.22 -11.28
N PHE A 167 -0.03 14.59 -10.07
CA PHE A 167 -1.06 15.60 -9.82
C PHE A 167 -0.78 16.28 -8.48
N ARG A 168 -1.42 17.43 -8.24
CA ARG A 168 -1.26 18.17 -6.99
C ARG A 168 -2.08 17.49 -5.89
N LEU A 169 -1.60 17.58 -4.65
CA LEU A 169 -2.34 17.04 -3.50
C LEU A 169 -3.69 17.74 -3.36
N THR A 170 -3.75 19.06 -3.55
CA THR A 170 -5.00 19.82 -3.43
C THR A 170 -6.05 19.38 -4.44
N ASP A 171 -5.66 19.18 -5.69
CA ASP A 171 -6.57 18.79 -6.78
C ASP A 171 -7.12 17.37 -6.53
N TYR A 172 -6.27 16.47 -6.01
CA TYR A 172 -6.71 15.16 -5.56
C TYR A 172 -7.70 15.22 -4.39
N LEU A 173 -7.47 16.09 -3.40
CA LEU A 173 -8.39 16.24 -2.28
C LEU A 173 -9.75 16.81 -2.72
N GLU A 174 -9.79 17.70 -3.71
CA GLU A 174 -11.04 18.17 -4.32
C GLU A 174 -11.80 17.06 -5.05
N LEU A 175 -11.06 16.21 -5.79
CA LEU A 175 -11.63 15.01 -6.42
C LEU A 175 -12.25 14.08 -5.36
N VAL A 176 -11.54 13.82 -4.26
CA VAL A 176 -12.04 12.98 -3.17
C VAL A 176 -13.26 13.60 -2.48
N ASP A 177 -13.25 14.91 -2.21
CA ASP A 177 -14.39 15.60 -1.59
C ASP A 177 -15.64 15.48 -2.49
N SER A 178 -15.48 15.82 -3.78
CA SER A 178 -16.57 15.79 -4.77
C SER A 178 -17.13 14.37 -4.96
N THR A 179 -16.24 13.39 -5.17
CA THR A 179 -16.66 11.99 -5.37
C THR A 179 -17.16 11.33 -4.09
N GLY A 180 -16.70 11.76 -2.92
CA GLY A 180 -17.12 11.26 -1.62
C GLY A 180 -18.53 11.70 -1.21
N ARG A 181 -18.97 12.87 -1.67
CA ARG A 181 -20.32 13.41 -1.42
C ARG A 181 -21.41 12.72 -2.25
N ILE A 182 -21.08 12.24 -3.44
CA ILE A 182 -22.05 11.56 -4.32
C ILE A 182 -22.73 10.44 -3.54
N LEU A 183 -24.03 10.57 -3.31
CA LEU A 183 -24.86 9.49 -2.77
C LEU A 183 -24.93 8.39 -3.81
N ARG A 184 -24.68 7.16 -3.38
CA ARG A 184 -24.77 5.97 -4.22
C ARG A 184 -25.71 5.00 -3.57
N ASP A 185 -26.74 4.58 -4.29
CA ASP A 185 -27.77 3.66 -3.79
C ASP A 185 -27.16 2.32 -3.33
N ASP A 186 -26.00 1.92 -3.89
CA ASP A 186 -25.30 0.69 -3.55
C ASP A 186 -24.38 0.79 -2.31
N LYS A 187 -24.26 1.98 -1.68
CA LYS A 187 -23.31 2.21 -0.57
C LYS A 187 -24.02 2.71 0.69
N ARG A 188 -23.44 2.38 1.84
CA ARG A 188 -24.00 2.69 3.17
C ARG A 188 -23.67 4.10 3.66
N GLY A 189 -22.64 4.72 3.09
CA GLY A 189 -22.17 6.04 3.52
C GLY A 189 -21.67 6.93 2.39
N ALA A 190 -21.67 8.22 2.69
CA ALA A 190 -21.14 9.31 1.87
C ALA A 190 -20.65 10.41 2.81
N ILE A 191 -19.79 11.30 2.29
CA ILE A 191 -19.42 12.52 3.02
C ILE A 191 -20.68 13.39 3.16
N PRO A 192 -21.01 13.89 4.37
CA PRO A 192 -22.20 14.73 4.56
C PRO A 192 -22.17 16.00 3.68
N GLU A 193 -23.29 16.28 3.00
CA GLU A 193 -23.49 17.50 2.18
C GLU A 193 -23.14 18.79 2.96
N ASN A 194 -23.50 18.85 4.23
CA ASN A 194 -23.25 20.00 5.10
C ASN A 194 -21.82 20.08 5.64
N ALA A 195 -20.96 19.09 5.40
CA ALA A 195 -19.56 19.15 5.83
C ALA A 195 -18.82 20.21 5.00
N PRO A 196 -18.01 21.10 5.59
CA PRO A 196 -17.16 22.04 4.83
C PRO A 196 -16.23 21.27 3.88
N PRO A 197 -15.84 21.79 2.71
CA PRO A 197 -14.92 21.07 1.80
C PRO A 197 -13.63 20.62 2.50
N ILE A 198 -13.05 19.46 2.13
CA ILE A 198 -11.79 18.95 2.71
C ILE A 198 -10.73 20.05 2.82
N LEU A 199 -10.50 20.81 1.75
CA LEU A 199 -9.51 21.90 1.74
C LEU A 199 -9.83 23.03 2.74
N GLY A 200 -11.12 23.31 2.98
CA GLY A 200 -11.55 24.26 4.00
C GLY A 200 -11.27 23.76 5.42
N ARG A 201 -11.25 22.44 5.63
CA ARG A 201 -10.93 21.80 6.93
C ARG A 201 -9.43 21.66 7.19
N LEU A 202 -8.57 21.96 6.20
CA LEU A 202 -7.11 21.97 6.37
C LEU A 202 -6.59 23.24 7.06
N LYS A 203 -7.35 24.33 7.05
CA LYS A 203 -6.94 25.65 7.56
C LYS A 203 -7.48 25.96 8.97
N ALA A 204 -7.93 24.94 9.68
CA ALA A 204 -8.52 25.05 11.03
C ALA A 204 -7.46 24.95 12.12
#